data_AF-A0A3D5R237-F1
#
_entry.id   AF-A0A3D5R237-F1
#
_cell.length_a   1.000
_cell.length_b   1.000
_cell.length_c   1.000
_cell.angle_alpha   90.00
_cell.angle_beta   90.00
_cell.angle_gamma   90.00
#
_symmetry.space_group_name_H-M   'P 1'
#
loop_
_entity.id
_entity.type
_entity.pdbx_description
1 polymer ?
#
loop_
_entity_poly.entity_id
_entity_poly.type
_entity_poly.pdbx_seq_one_letter_code
_entity_poly.pdbx_strand_id
1 'polypeptide(L)'
;MKRWNSILLAISVLVLLAAGPAVAQTKSVKVGAAINLTGPASTWGQFHEKGQRDYFRYVNEVKGGVAGHKIDMITVDTAYKVPEAQAAVQ
;
A
#
# COMPACT_ATOMS: atom_id res chain seq x y z
N MET A 1 -21.52 -43.40 14.21
CA MET A 1 -21.46 -42.12 14.97
C MET A 1 -20.03 -41.62 15.19
N LYS A 2 -19.13 -42.38 15.85
CA LYS A 2 -17.75 -41.91 16.13
C LYS A 2 -16.93 -41.50 14.89
N ARG A 3 -17.06 -42.23 13.78
CA ARG A 3 -16.34 -41.95 12.51
C ARG A 3 -16.77 -40.63 11.84
N TRP A 4 -18.04 -40.29 11.96
CA TRP A 4 -18.59 -39.04 11.44
C TRP A 4 -18.13 -37.83 12.26
N ASN A 5 -18.05 -37.97 13.59
CA ASN A 5 -17.51 -36.92 14.45
C ASN A 5 -16.03 -36.65 14.15
N SER A 6 -15.24 -37.68 13.85
CA SER A 6 -13.82 -37.51 13.47
C SER A 6 -13.65 -36.80 12.12
N ILE A 7 -14.51 -37.08 11.15
CA ILE A 7 -14.50 -36.41 9.84
C ILE A 7 -14.89 -34.94 9.98
N LEU A 8 -15.96 -34.67 10.74
CA LEU A 8 -16.39 -33.30 11.03
C LEU A 8 -15.30 -32.50 11.73
N LEU A 9 -14.62 -33.11 12.71
CA LEU A 9 -13.52 -32.47 13.44
C LEU A 9 -12.34 -32.13 12.50
N ALA A 10 -11.97 -33.06 11.62
CA ALA A 10 -10.90 -32.86 10.64
C ALA A 10 -11.22 -31.73 9.66
N ILE A 11 -12.47 -31.65 9.19
CA ILE A 11 -12.94 -30.57 8.32
C ILE A 11 -12.88 -29.22 9.06
N SER A 12 -13.33 -29.15 10.31
CA SER A 12 -13.27 -27.90 11.09
C SER A 12 -11.84 -27.43 11.35
N VAL A 13 -10.90 -28.34 11.59
CA VAL A 13 -9.47 -28.01 11.74
C VAL A 13 -8.88 -27.52 10.41
N LEU A 14 -9.24 -28.13 9.29
CA LEU A 14 -8.83 -27.65 7.96
C LEU A 14 -9.38 -26.26 7.65
N VAL A 15 -10.63 -25.97 8.02
CA VAL A 15 -11.24 -24.64 7.84
C VAL A 15 -10.56 -23.60 8.71
N LEU A 16 -10.21 -23.93 9.96
CA LEU A 16 -9.47 -23.04 10.86
C LEU A 16 -8.03 -22.77 10.41
N LEU A 17 -7.36 -23.77 9.82
CA LEU A 17 -6.02 -23.62 9.26
C LEU A 17 -6.02 -22.89 7.91
N ALA A 18 -7.08 -23.05 7.10
CA ALA A 18 -7.29 -22.31 5.86
C ALA A 18 -7.76 -20.87 6.11
N ALA A 19 -8.43 -20.63 7.22
CA ALA A 19 -8.65 -19.30 7.80
C ALA A 19 -7.35 -18.82 8.47
N GLY A 20 -6.28 -18.68 7.68
CA GLY A 20 -5.13 -17.85 8.04
C GLY A 20 -5.62 -16.47 8.52
N PRO A 21 -4.81 -15.73 9.32
CA PRO A 21 -5.26 -14.60 10.13
C PRO A 21 -6.25 -13.75 9.36
N ALA A 22 -7.53 -13.92 9.71
CA ALA A 22 -8.64 -13.26 9.05
C ALA A 22 -8.46 -11.76 9.27
N VAL A 23 -7.95 -11.09 8.24
CA VAL A 23 -8.12 -9.68 7.93
C VAL A 23 -8.11 -8.77 9.17
N ALA A 24 -6.97 -8.68 9.85
CA ALA A 24 -6.69 -7.46 10.60
C ALA A 24 -6.92 -6.31 9.62
N GLN A 25 -7.82 -5.36 9.92
CA GLN A 25 -8.11 -4.20 9.08
C GLN A 25 -6.77 -3.57 8.67
N THR A 26 -6.33 -3.84 7.45
CA THR A 26 -5.03 -3.42 6.95
C THR A 26 -5.13 -1.92 6.68
N LYS A 27 -4.89 -1.13 7.72
CA LYS A 27 -4.76 0.33 7.58
C LYS A 27 -3.69 0.60 6.53
N SER A 28 -3.97 1.42 5.53
CA SER A 28 -2.96 1.75 4.53
C SER A 28 -1.88 2.64 5.15
N VAL A 29 -0.64 2.44 4.69
CA VAL A 29 0.46 3.38 4.95
C VAL A 29 0.31 4.55 4.00
N LYS A 30 -0.13 5.70 4.52
CA LYS A 30 -0.27 6.92 3.73
C LYS A 30 1.11 7.56 3.53
N VAL A 31 1.47 7.84 2.29
CA VAL A 31 2.71 8.53 1.93
C VAL A 31 2.36 9.77 1.13
N GLY A 32 2.63 10.95 1.71
CA GLY A 32 2.53 12.23 0.99
C GLY A 32 3.79 12.49 0.16
N ALA A 33 3.61 12.98 -1.07
CA ALA A 33 4.69 13.30 -1.99
C ALA A 33 4.46 14.69 -2.61
N ALA A 34 5.14 15.70 -2.07
CA ALA A 34 5.19 17.04 -2.66
C ALA A 34 6.24 17.05 -3.77
N ILE A 35 5.81 16.97 -5.03
CA ILE A 35 6.69 16.80 -6.19
C ILE A 35 6.40 17.90 -7.21
N ASN A 36 7.43 18.43 -7.85
CA ASN A 36 7.34 19.40 -8.93
C ASN A 36 6.94 18.73 -10.26
N LEU A 37 5.66 18.43 -10.45
CA LEU A 37 5.14 17.78 -11.67
C LEU A 37 5.02 18.77 -12.84
N THR A 38 4.79 20.04 -12.52
CA THR A 38 4.83 21.15 -13.47
C THR A 38 5.96 22.13 -13.13
N GLY A 39 6.12 23.17 -13.96
CA GLY A 39 7.15 24.20 -13.77
C GLY A 39 8.53 23.82 -14.32
N PRO A 40 9.57 24.64 -14.04
CA PRO A 40 10.86 24.57 -14.72
C PRO A 40 11.66 23.29 -14.43
N ALA A 41 11.38 22.62 -13.32
CA ALA A 41 12.04 21.37 -12.94
C ALA A 41 11.16 20.12 -13.23
N SER A 42 10.04 20.27 -13.94
CA SER A 42 9.02 19.21 -14.14
C SER A 42 9.54 17.88 -14.66
N THR A 43 10.54 17.89 -15.54
CA THR A 43 11.13 16.66 -16.09
C THR A 43 11.66 15.75 -14.99
N TRP A 44 12.35 16.31 -13.99
CA TRP A 44 12.79 15.56 -12.81
C TRP A 44 11.61 15.03 -11.98
N GLY A 45 10.61 15.87 -11.73
CA GLY A 45 9.46 15.48 -10.91
C GLY A 45 8.62 14.37 -11.55
N GLN A 46 8.41 14.41 -12.87
CA GLN A 46 7.65 13.39 -13.60
C GLN A 46 8.30 12.01 -13.51
N PHE A 47 9.62 11.92 -13.70
CA PHE A 47 10.33 10.64 -13.56
C PHE A 47 10.41 10.17 -12.11
N HIS A 48 10.58 11.09 -11.16
CA HIS A 48 10.58 10.78 -9.74
C HIS A 48 9.24 10.19 -9.28
N GLU A 49 8.14 10.86 -9.59
CA GLU A 49 6.79 10.41 -9.24
C GLU A 49 6.49 9.03 -9.84
N LYS A 50 6.78 8.87 -11.14
CA LYS A 50 6.55 7.62 -11.85
C LYS A 50 7.36 6.47 -11.24
N GLY A 51 8.64 6.71 -10.96
CA GLY A 51 9.53 5.70 -10.36
C GLY A 51 9.11 5.32 -8.95
N GLN A 52 8.77 6.31 -8.12
CA GLN A 52 8.31 6.09 -6.75
C GLN A 52 6.99 5.31 -6.74
N ARG A 53 6.02 5.70 -7.59
CA ARG A 53 4.73 5.02 -7.71
C ARG A 53 4.86 3.58 -8.21
N ASP A 54 5.74 3.35 -9.18
CA ASP A 54 6.03 2.00 -9.67
C ASP A 54 6.63 1.10 -8.58
N TYR A 55 7.59 1.62 -7.82
CA TYR A 55 8.17 0.87 -6.71
C TYR A 55 7.13 0.54 -5.62
N PHE A 56 6.29 1.50 -5.25
CA PHE A 56 5.23 1.25 -4.27
C PHE A 56 4.19 0.24 -4.75
N ARG A 57 3.85 0.27 -6.05
CA ARG A 57 3.05 -0.79 -6.67
C ARG A 57 3.73 -2.15 -6.51
N TYR A 58 5.02 -2.27 -6.82
CA TYR A 58 5.77 -3.51 -6.63
C TYR A 58 5.78 -3.97 -5.16
N VAL A 59 5.98 -3.07 -4.19
CA VAL A 59 5.90 -3.40 -2.75
C VAL A 59 4.51 -3.93 -2.40
N ASN A 60 3.46 -3.29 -2.90
CA ASN A 60 2.09 -3.69 -2.64
C ASN A 60 1.75 -5.04 -3.28
N GLU A 61 2.03 -5.21 -4.56
CA GLU A 61 1.58 -6.36 -5.34
C GLU A 61 2.46 -7.59 -5.15
N VAL A 62 3.78 -7.41 -5.08
CA VAL A 62 4.74 -8.52 -5.03
C VAL A 62 5.23 -8.81 -3.62
N LYS A 63 5.48 -7.77 -2.81
CA LYS A 63 5.98 -7.95 -1.43
C LYS A 63 4.88 -8.05 -0.37
N GLY A 64 3.62 -7.90 -0.77
CA GLY A 64 2.47 -7.98 0.13
C GLY A 64 2.20 -6.69 0.93
N GLY A 65 2.97 -5.63 0.74
CA GLY A 65 2.90 -4.39 1.53
C GLY A 65 3.96 -4.33 2.65
N VAL A 66 3.93 -3.27 3.45
CA VAL A 66 4.81 -3.09 4.61
C VAL A 66 4.12 -3.71 5.82
N ALA A 67 4.66 -4.82 6.35
CA ALA A 67 4.03 -5.59 7.42
C ALA A 67 2.55 -5.95 7.11
N GLY A 68 2.25 -6.24 5.84
CA GLY A 68 0.89 -6.53 5.36
C GLY A 68 0.03 -5.30 5.04
N HIS A 69 0.50 -4.08 5.34
CA HIS A 69 -0.20 -2.84 5.04
C HIS A 69 0.17 -2.31 3.65
N LYS A 70 -0.82 -2.01 2.81
CA LYS A 70 -0.58 -1.42 1.49
C LYS A 70 -0.17 0.05 1.62
N ILE A 71 0.78 0.47 0.80
CA ILE A 71 1.19 1.86 0.64
C ILE A 71 0.19 2.57 -0.27
N ASP A 72 -0.29 3.73 0.17
CA ASP A 72 -1.12 4.63 -0.61
C ASP A 72 -0.43 5.99 -0.75
N MET A 73 0.03 6.28 -1.97
CA MET A 73 0.82 7.46 -2.30
C MET A 73 -0.07 8.57 -2.84
N ILE A 74 -0.06 9.69 -2.13
CA ILE A 74 -0.78 10.91 -2.44
C ILE A 74 0.25 11.92 -2.95
N THR A 75 0.15 12.27 -4.23
CA THR A 75 1.05 13.26 -4.85
C THR A 75 0.38 14.62 -4.89
N VAL A 76 1.12 15.66 -4.53
CA VAL A 76 0.72 17.07 -4.67
C VAL A 76 1.75 17.76 -5.56
N ASP A 77 1.28 18.43 -6.62
CA ASP A 77 2.15 19.21 -7.51
C ASP A 77 2.56 20.52 -6.84
N THR A 78 3.87 20.75 -6.70
CA THR A 78 4.41 22.00 -6.14
C THR A 78 4.78 23.03 -7.21
N ALA A 79 4.73 22.67 -8.50
CA ALA A 79 5.16 23.52 -9.62
C ALA A 79 6.57 24.12 -9.49
N TYR A 80 7.42 23.56 -8.62
CA TYR A 80 8.72 24.10 -8.22
C TYR A 80 8.65 25.49 -7.56
N LYS A 81 7.61 25.75 -6.78
CA LYS A 81 7.42 27.03 -6.09
C LYS A 81 7.37 26.83 -4.58
N VAL A 82 7.99 27.77 -3.86
CA VAL A 82 8.11 27.72 -2.40
C VAL A 82 6.74 27.75 -1.69
N PRO A 83 5.81 28.67 -2.03
CA PRO A 83 4.51 28.72 -1.35
C PRO A 83 3.69 27.43 -1.50
N GLU A 84 3.65 26.88 -2.71
CA GLU A 84 2.96 25.63 -3.01
C GLU A 84 3.59 24.43 -2.29
N ALA A 85 4.93 24.38 -2.21
CA ALA A 85 5.62 23.34 -1.44
C ALA A 85 5.33 23.43 0.06
N GLN A 86 5.26 24.65 0.63
CA GLN A 86 4.89 24.85 2.03
C GLN A 86 3.43 24.44 2.29
N ALA A 87 2.51 24.85 1.41
CA ALA A 87 1.10 24.50 1.53
C ALA A 87 0.83 22.99 1.42
N ALA A 88 1.69 22.24 0.70
CA ALA A 88 1.55 20.80 0.54
C ALA A 88 1.93 19.98 1.79
N VAL A 89 2.68 20.56 2.73
CA VAL A 89 3.26 19.84 3.88
C VAL A 89 2.86 20.38 5.26
N GLN A 90 2.25 21.57 5.31
CA GLN A 90 1.81 22.21 6.56
C GLN A 90 0.46 21.68 7.06
#